data_AF-A0A1B8PJ00-F1
#
_entry.id   AF-A0A1B8PJ00-F1
#
_cell.length_a   1.000
_cell.length_b   1.000
_cell.length_c   1.000
_cell.angle_alpha   90.00
_cell.angle_beta   90.00
_cell.angle_gamma   90.00
#
_symmetry.space_group_name_H-M   'P 1'
#
loop_
_entity.id
_entity.type
_entity.pdbx_description
1 polymer ?
#
loop_
_entity_poly.entity_id
_entity_poly.type
_entity_poly.pdbx_seq_one_letter_code
_entity_poly.pdbx_strand_id
1 'polypeptide(L)'
;MNIEDYLFNSLTEEYHQSYVKARQEQGMNFVANYDDWIATTAKLDKLKFQDKKHTWENSEHNPANYPDYEQQDTDTKEIWQLKGRIAYNEDQKALDNQINVLETLLAHPDDFEKIKSD
;
A
#
# COMPACT_ATOMS: atom_id res chain seq x y z
N MET A 1 -15.24 -11.12 -5.47
CA MET A 1 -14.54 -11.64 -4.28
C MET A 1 -13.43 -10.65 -4.00
N ASN A 2 -13.43 -10.00 -2.82
CA ASN A 2 -12.52 -8.89 -2.55
C ASN A 2 -11.13 -9.44 -2.18
N ILE A 3 -10.05 -8.70 -2.44
CA ILE A 3 -8.68 -9.17 -2.14
C ILE A 3 -8.49 -9.44 -0.62
N GLU A 4 -9.33 -8.79 0.21
CA GLU A 4 -9.41 -8.98 1.66
C GLU A 4 -9.90 -10.39 2.04
N ASP A 5 -10.80 -11.01 1.25
CA ASP A 5 -11.26 -12.40 1.48
C ASP A 5 -10.21 -13.44 1.06
N TYR A 6 -9.37 -13.11 0.07
CA TYR A 6 -8.25 -13.96 -0.33
C TYR A 6 -7.14 -13.98 0.72
N LEU A 7 -6.84 -12.82 1.31
CA LEU A 7 -5.74 -12.67 2.27
C LEU A 7 -5.95 -13.45 3.56
N PHE A 8 -7.19 -13.57 4.06
CA PHE A 8 -7.47 -14.33 5.29
C PHE A 8 -7.48 -15.85 5.07
N ASN A 9 -7.97 -16.30 3.90
CA ASN A 9 -7.95 -17.71 3.51
C ASN A 9 -6.56 -18.18 3.05
N SER A 10 -5.64 -17.26 2.72
CA SER A 10 -4.25 -17.55 2.33
C SER A 10 -3.27 -17.71 3.50
N LEU A 11 -3.71 -17.55 4.75
CA LEU A 11 -2.83 -17.63 5.93
C LEU A 11 -2.67 -19.07 6.45
N THR A 12 -2.79 -20.10 5.62
CA THR A 12 -2.48 -21.48 6.04
C THR A 12 -1.09 -21.90 5.57
N GLU A 13 -0.47 -22.86 6.27
CA GLU A 13 0.82 -23.41 5.84
C GLU A 13 0.73 -24.07 4.46
N GLU A 14 -0.39 -24.73 4.14
CA GLU A 14 -0.59 -25.37 2.83
C GLU A 14 -0.63 -24.35 1.70
N TYR A 15 -1.31 -23.21 1.91
CA TYR A 15 -1.33 -22.14 0.91
C TYR A 15 0.06 -21.54 0.73
N HIS A 16 0.79 -21.28 1.82
CA HIS A 16 2.17 -20.79 1.77
C HIS A 16 3.10 -21.73 1.00
N GLN A 17 3.00 -23.05 1.23
CA GLN A 17 3.79 -24.04 0.49
C GLN A 17 3.46 -24.02 -1.01
N SER A 18 2.19 -23.91 -1.38
CA SER A 18 1.77 -23.76 -2.78
C SER A 18 2.37 -22.50 -3.42
N TYR A 19 2.27 -21.37 -2.72
CA TYR A 19 2.87 -20.11 -3.13
C TYR A 19 4.38 -20.22 -3.35
N VAL A 20 5.12 -20.77 -2.37
CA VAL A 20 6.58 -20.90 -2.44
C VAL A 20 6.97 -21.74 -3.66
N LYS A 21 6.30 -22.88 -3.84
CA LYS A 21 6.56 -23.77 -4.99
C LYS A 21 6.31 -23.06 -6.31
N ALA A 22 5.15 -22.42 -6.48
CA ALA A 22 4.80 -21.74 -7.73
C ALA A 22 5.80 -20.62 -8.06
N ARG A 23 6.23 -19.86 -7.04
CA ARG A 23 7.22 -18.79 -7.21
C ARG A 23 8.60 -19.31 -7.60
N GLN A 24 9.03 -20.41 -6.98
CA GLN A 24 10.29 -21.08 -7.30
C GLN A 24 10.30 -21.58 -8.75
N GLU A 25 9.22 -22.22 -9.19
CA GLU A 25 9.08 -22.74 -10.56
C GLU A 25 9.15 -21.61 -11.61
N GLN A 26 8.69 -20.41 -11.27
CA GLN A 26 8.73 -19.23 -12.15
C GLN A 26 9.97 -18.34 -11.96
N GLY A 27 10.91 -18.70 -11.08
CA GLY A 27 12.11 -17.90 -10.81
C GLY A 27 11.81 -16.53 -10.18
N MET A 28 10.70 -16.41 -9.45
CA MET A 28 10.27 -15.18 -8.77
C MET A 28 10.83 -15.10 -7.36
N ASN A 29 10.93 -13.90 -6.80
CA ASN A 29 11.23 -13.71 -5.38
C ASN A 29 10.07 -14.19 -4.51
N PHE A 30 10.37 -14.83 -3.38
CA PHE A 30 9.38 -15.32 -2.43
C PHE A 30 9.84 -15.24 -0.98
N VAL A 31 8.86 -15.25 -0.05
CA VAL A 31 9.13 -15.36 1.38
C VAL A 31 9.14 -16.84 1.76
N ALA A 32 10.32 -17.38 2.05
CA ALA A 32 10.53 -18.81 2.23
C ALA A 32 10.01 -19.35 3.58
N ASN A 33 10.03 -18.53 4.63
CA ASN A 33 9.60 -18.90 5.97
C ASN A 33 8.13 -18.50 6.20
N TYR A 34 7.36 -19.37 6.84
CA TYR A 34 5.93 -19.15 7.07
C TYR A 34 5.64 -18.04 8.10
N ASP A 35 6.42 -17.93 9.18
CA ASP A 35 6.25 -16.84 10.15
C ASP A 35 6.57 -15.47 9.50
N ASP A 36 7.62 -15.41 8.67
CA ASP A 36 7.95 -14.21 7.90
C ASP A 36 6.85 -13.86 6.88
N TRP A 37 6.19 -14.87 6.30
CA TRP A 37 5.05 -14.69 5.42
C TRP A 37 3.85 -14.07 6.15
N ILE A 38 3.52 -14.58 7.34
CA ILE A 38 2.47 -14.00 8.19
C ILE A 38 2.83 -12.56 8.58
N ALA A 39 4.07 -12.31 9.01
CA ALA A 39 4.54 -10.98 9.38
C ALA A 39 4.48 -9.99 8.20
N THR A 40 4.88 -10.43 7.01
CA THR A 40 4.85 -9.64 5.77
C THR A 40 3.41 -9.34 5.37
N THR A 41 2.50 -10.30 5.49
CA THR A 41 1.07 -10.11 5.23
C THR A 41 0.44 -9.12 6.21
N ALA A 42 0.75 -9.22 7.50
CA ALA A 42 0.30 -8.26 8.51
C ALA A 42 0.85 -6.84 8.26
N LYS A 43 2.08 -6.73 7.74
CA LYS A 43 2.64 -5.43 7.32
C LYS A 43 1.87 -4.83 6.16
N LEU A 44 1.52 -5.62 5.15
CA LEU A 44 0.71 -5.17 4.03
C LEU A 44 -0.66 -4.65 4.50
N ASP A 45 -1.33 -5.38 5.41
CA ASP A 45 -2.62 -4.95 5.97
C ASP A 45 -2.52 -3.61 6.71
N LYS A 46 -1.48 -3.43 7.53
CA LYS A 46 -1.20 -2.15 8.20
C LYS A 46 -1.00 -0.99 7.22
N LEU A 47 -0.26 -1.22 6.13
CA LEU A 47 -0.03 -0.19 5.11
C LEU A 47 -1.32 0.15 4.36
N LYS A 48 -2.13 -0.85 3.98
CA LYS A 48 -3.45 -0.62 3.37
C LYS A 48 -4.40 0.14 4.30
N PHE A 49 -4.35 -0.15 5.59
CA PHE A 49 -5.12 0.60 6.57
C PHE A 49 -4.61 2.04 6.75
N GLN A 50 -3.29 2.25 6.72
CA GLN A 50 -2.69 3.58 6.72
C GLN A 50 -3.13 4.35 5.48
N ASP A 51 -3.11 3.73 4.30
CA ASP A 51 -3.53 4.31 3.03
C ASP A 51 -4.99 4.78 3.07
N LYS A 52 -5.90 3.91 3.54
CA LYS A 52 -7.31 4.26 3.77
C LYS A 52 -7.52 5.46 4.70
N LYS A 53 -6.55 5.75 5.56
CA LYS A 53 -6.58 6.88 6.51
C LYS A 53 -5.76 8.09 6.04
N HIS A 54 -4.91 7.95 5.03
CA HIS A 54 -4.03 9.00 4.54
C HIS A 54 -4.78 9.91 3.57
N THR A 55 -5.72 10.69 4.10
CA THR A 55 -6.53 11.64 3.32
C THR A 55 -5.89 13.03 3.31
N TRP A 56 -6.05 13.78 2.22
CA TRP A 56 -5.63 15.18 2.13
C TRP A 56 -6.14 16.04 3.31
N GLU A 57 -7.41 15.89 3.67
CA GLU A 57 -8.07 16.68 4.71
C GLU A 57 -7.36 16.56 6.06
N ASN A 58 -6.89 15.36 6.40
CA ASN A 58 -6.21 15.05 7.67
C ASN A 58 -4.69 15.07 7.56
N SER A 59 -4.13 15.44 6.40
CA SER A 59 -2.69 15.45 6.17
C SER A 59 -2.02 16.60 6.93
N GLU A 60 -0.85 16.35 7.50
CA GLU A 60 0.00 17.42 8.05
C GLU A 60 0.46 18.41 6.96
N HIS A 61 0.49 17.97 5.70
CA HIS A 61 0.85 18.82 4.56
C HIS A 61 -0.27 19.74 4.12
N ASN A 62 -1.51 19.54 4.59
CA ASN A 62 -2.62 20.42 4.26
C ASN A 62 -2.53 21.71 5.08
N PRO A 63 -2.22 22.85 4.46
CA PRO A 63 -2.01 24.08 5.21
C PRO A 63 -3.28 24.59 5.91
N ALA A 64 -4.47 24.12 5.50
CA ALA A 64 -5.72 24.44 6.21
C ALA A 64 -5.74 23.93 7.66
N ASN A 65 -4.84 23.00 8.01
CA ASN A 65 -4.64 22.49 9.36
C ASN A 65 -3.71 23.40 10.20
N TYR A 66 -3.13 24.46 9.63
CA TYR A 66 -2.27 25.41 10.33
C TYR A 66 -3.05 26.60 10.89
N PRO A 67 -2.78 27.03 12.13
CA PRO A 67 -3.57 28.05 12.83
C PRO A 67 -3.47 29.45 12.20
N ASP A 68 -2.40 29.75 11.47
CA ASP A 68 -2.13 31.02 10.83
C ASP A 68 -2.53 31.05 9.35
N TYR A 69 -2.97 29.92 8.79
CA TYR A 69 -3.31 29.82 7.37
C TYR A 69 -4.37 30.84 6.96
N GLU A 70 -5.44 30.97 7.75
CA GLU A 70 -6.54 31.88 7.39
C GLU A 70 -6.14 33.36 7.36
N GLN A 71 -5.06 33.73 8.06
CA GLN A 71 -4.56 35.11 8.15
C GLN A 71 -3.62 35.48 6.99
N GLN A 72 -3.23 34.50 6.16
CA GLN A 72 -2.37 34.74 5.00
C GLN A 72 -3.14 35.41 3.86
N ASP A 73 -2.42 36.16 3.03
CA ASP A 73 -2.94 36.68 1.76
C ASP A 73 -3.20 35.54 0.76
N THR A 74 -3.99 35.83 -0.27
CA THR A 74 -4.41 34.84 -1.28
C THR A 74 -3.23 34.17 -1.97
N ASP A 75 -2.23 34.94 -2.39
CA ASP A 75 -1.09 34.40 -3.15
C ASP A 75 -0.28 33.44 -2.26
N THR A 76 -0.07 33.81 -0.99
CA THR A 76 0.59 32.94 -0.01
C THR A 76 -0.23 31.66 0.24
N LYS A 77 -1.56 31.75 0.37
CA LYS A 77 -2.44 30.57 0.53
C LYS A 77 -2.32 29.63 -0.67
N GLU A 78 -2.34 30.15 -1.90
CA GLU A 78 -2.19 29.35 -3.12
C GLU A 78 -0.84 28.64 -3.19
N ILE A 79 0.26 29.33 -2.87
CA ILE A 79 1.61 28.75 -2.84
C ILE A 79 1.68 27.64 -1.79
N TRP A 80 1.12 27.86 -0.59
CA TRP A 80 1.13 26.86 0.48
C TRP A 80 0.32 25.63 0.08
N GLN A 81 -0.88 25.82 -0.48
CA GLN A 81 -1.73 24.73 -0.97
C GLN A 81 -1.01 23.91 -2.04
N LEU A 82 -0.34 24.56 -3.00
CA LEU A 82 0.42 23.86 -4.03
C LEU A 82 1.57 23.03 -3.43
N LYS A 83 2.37 23.62 -2.54
CA LYS A 83 3.48 22.92 -1.88
C LYS A 83 2.98 21.74 -1.03
N GLY A 84 1.92 21.95 -0.27
CA GLY A 84 1.29 20.92 0.53
C GLY A 84 0.79 19.75 -0.30
N ARG A 85 0.12 20.03 -1.43
CA ARG A 85 -0.34 18.99 -2.37
C ARG A 85 0.82 18.20 -2.98
N ILE A 86 1.91 18.86 -3.34
CA ILE A 86 3.10 18.17 -3.87
C ILE A 86 3.66 17.20 -2.82
N ALA A 87 3.88 17.67 -1.58
CA ALA A 87 4.40 16.84 -0.50
C ALA A 87 3.46 15.66 -0.17
N TYR A 88 2.16 15.92 -0.06
CA TYR A 88 1.16 14.87 0.15
C TYR A 88 1.16 13.82 -0.96
N ASN A 89 1.23 14.23 -2.22
CA ASN A 89 1.27 13.29 -3.35
C ASN A 89 2.56 12.46 -3.37
N GLU A 90 3.68 13.04 -2.95
CA GLU A 90 4.95 12.31 -2.82
C GLU A 90 4.86 11.22 -1.74
N ASP A 91 4.29 11.55 -0.58
CA ASP A 91 4.07 10.60 0.52
C ASP A 91 3.07 9.51 0.13
N GLN A 92 1.96 9.88 -0.52
CA GLN A 92 0.97 8.93 -1.05
C GLN A 92 1.63 7.96 -2.04
N LYS A 93 2.43 8.48 -2.98
CA LYS A 93 3.15 7.65 -3.95
C LYS A 93 4.14 6.71 -3.28
N ALA A 94 4.81 7.15 -2.22
CA ALA A 94 5.73 6.30 -1.46
C ALA A 94 4.98 5.17 -0.72
N LEU A 95 3.80 5.47 -0.18
CA LEU A 95 2.92 4.48 0.46
C LEU A 95 2.39 3.46 -0.55
N ASP A 96 1.86 3.93 -1.69
CA ASP A 96 1.39 3.09 -2.79
C ASP A 96 2.47 2.13 -3.28
N ASN A 97 3.70 2.63 -3.42
CA ASN A 97 4.82 1.82 -3.86
C ASN A 97 5.17 0.73 -2.84
N GLN A 98 5.14 1.03 -1.55
CA GLN A 98 5.35 0.02 -0.50
C GLN A 98 4.27 -1.06 -0.52
N ILE A 99 3.00 -0.67 -0.71
CA ILE A 99 1.87 -1.59 -0.84
C ILE A 99 2.06 -2.48 -2.06
N ASN A 100 2.30 -1.89 -3.24
CA ASN A 100 2.46 -2.63 -4.49
C ASN A 100 3.63 -3.63 -4.44
N VAL A 101 4.77 -3.24 -3.85
CA VAL A 101 5.91 -4.15 -3.67
C VAL A 101 5.52 -5.36 -2.82
N LEU A 102 4.77 -5.15 -1.73
CA LEU A 102 4.33 -6.24 -0.85
C LEU A 102 3.21 -7.08 -1.48
N GLU A 103 2.24 -6.48 -2.16
CA GLU A 103 1.22 -7.22 -2.92
C GLU A 103 1.87 -8.09 -4.00
N THR A 104 2.81 -7.52 -4.75
CA THR A 104 3.60 -8.25 -5.74
C THR A 104 4.49 -9.31 -5.09
N LEU A 105 4.95 -9.14 -3.85
CA LEU A 105 5.71 -10.18 -3.14
C LEU A 105 4.80 -11.30 -2.61
N LEU A 106 3.57 -11.00 -2.24
CA LEU A 106 2.66 -11.94 -1.58
C LEU A 106 1.64 -12.59 -2.54
N ALA A 107 1.51 -12.12 -3.77
CA ALA A 107 0.57 -12.72 -4.74
C ALA A 107 0.96 -14.16 -5.12
N HIS A 108 -0.01 -15.06 -5.28
CA HIS A 108 0.28 -16.33 -5.94
C HIS A 108 0.57 -16.07 -7.43
N PRO A 109 1.52 -16.79 -8.07
CA PRO A 109 1.78 -16.59 -9.49
C PRO A 109 0.54 -16.72 -10.39
N ASP A 110 -0.34 -17.66 -10.07
CA ASP A 110 -1.63 -17.87 -10.76
C ASP A 110 -2.61 -16.69 -10.62
N ASP A 111 -2.39 -15.80 -9.65
CA ASP A 111 -3.20 -14.59 -9.49
C ASP A 111 -2.75 -13.45 -10.43
N PHE A 112 -1.51 -13.50 -10.97
CA PHE A 112 -1.06 -12.50 -11.97
C PHE A 112 -1.74 -12.69 -13.33
N GLU A 113 -2.11 -13.92 -13.73
CA GLU A 113 -2.86 -14.14 -14.97
C GLU A 113 -4.29 -13.58 -14.91
N LYS A 114 -4.88 -13.50 -13.70
CA LYS A 114 -6.22 -12.91 -13.50
C LYS A 114 -6.25 -11.38 -13.58
N ILE A 115 -5.09 -10.70 -13.63
CA ILE A 115 -4.98 -9.24 -13.76
C ILE A 115 -4.98 -8.81 -15.25
N LYS A 116 -4.85 -9.75 -16.20
CA LYS A 116 -4.89 -9.48 -17.66
C LYS A 116 -6.28 -9.61 -18.28
N SER A 117 -7.35 -9.60 -17.49
CA SER A 117 -8.73 -9.65 -17.99
C SER A 117 -9.59 -8.56 -17.34
N ASP A 118 -9.33 -7.32 -17.75
CA ASP A 118 -10.30 -6.42 -18.42
C ASP A 118 -9.59 -5.14 -18.92
#